data_AF-A0A7T8EF31-F1
#
_entry.id   AF-A0A7T8EF31-F1
#
_cell.length_a   1.000
_cell.length_b   1.000
_cell.length_c   1.000
_cell.angle_alpha   90.00
_cell.angle_beta   90.00
_cell.angle_gamma   90.00
#
_symmetry.space_group_name_H-M   'P 1'
#
loop_
_entity.id
_entity.type
_entity.pdbx_description
1 polymer ?
#
loop_
_entity_poly.entity_id
_entity_poly.type
_entity_poly.pdbx_seq_one_letter_code
_entity_poly.pdbx_strand_id
1 'polypeptide(L)'
;MYLQHFGMQSMPFALTPNTGFFLGLAPHVEALQVLQVALQTGEGFIKVTGEVGTGKTLLCRKLLNELPQQFRCAWLPNPYLTPAELRLAIAEELGIAVNDIKDQQQLSGLIQQQLLALSAQGLNIVLLLDEAQALPDESLEALRLLTNLETESRKLLQVVIFGQPELDSRLAQQEFRQLRQRITFSYRLRPLTRDEVYAYLRHRLAVAGYQGPALFSAADSKHIAVAARGIPRLVNILAHKALLLCFGEGKQQVKTAHIKGAIKDTEDASRTSNWRWLWPTLALLLTSVGVSVGVYAMKGVWL
;
A
#
# COMPACT_ATOMS: atom_id res chain seq x y z
N MET A 1 15.59 -15.11 19.80
CA MET A 1 16.79 -15.92 19.47
C MET A 1 17.90 -15.05 18.86
N TYR A 2 17.77 -14.50 17.64
CA TYR A 2 18.83 -13.61 17.11
C TYR A 2 18.92 -12.22 17.78
N LEU A 3 17.84 -11.76 18.44
CA LEU A 3 17.86 -10.46 19.14
C LEU A 3 19.00 -10.36 20.16
N GLN A 4 19.11 -11.35 21.05
CA GLN A 4 20.20 -11.40 22.03
C GLN A 4 21.58 -11.54 21.35
N HIS A 5 21.67 -12.36 20.30
CA HIS A 5 22.90 -12.57 19.54
C HIS A 5 23.47 -11.29 18.95
N PHE A 6 22.60 -10.41 18.44
CA PHE A 6 23.00 -9.11 17.87
C PHE A 6 22.83 -7.94 18.86
N GLY A 7 22.43 -8.18 20.12
CA GLY A 7 22.23 -7.13 21.12
C GLY A 7 21.05 -6.18 20.85
N MET A 8 19.98 -6.65 20.21
CA MET A 8 18.76 -5.88 19.93
C MET A 8 17.69 -6.09 21.00
N GLN A 9 16.87 -5.07 21.25
CA GLN A 9 15.78 -5.07 22.24
C GLN A 9 14.43 -5.45 21.63
N SER A 10 14.24 -5.22 20.34
CA SER A 10 13.00 -5.54 19.63
C SER A 10 13.28 -6.02 18.19
N MET A 11 12.28 -6.62 17.53
CA MET A 11 12.43 -7.16 16.18
C MET A 11 12.52 -6.03 15.14
N PRO A 12 13.68 -5.75 14.53
CA PRO A 12 13.84 -4.63 13.60
C PRO A 12 13.00 -4.76 12.34
N PHE A 13 12.68 -5.98 11.92
CA PHE A 13 12.03 -6.25 10.63
C PHE A 13 10.69 -6.99 10.76
N ALA A 14 9.98 -6.80 11.89
CA ALA A 14 8.61 -7.27 12.01
C ALA A 14 7.73 -6.67 10.90
N LEU A 15 6.80 -7.48 10.39
CA LEU A 15 5.87 -7.09 9.30
C LEU A 15 4.64 -6.33 9.79
N THR A 16 4.36 -6.40 11.09
CA THR A 16 3.27 -5.64 11.73
C THR A 16 3.57 -4.14 11.63
N PRO A 17 2.64 -3.31 11.08
CA PRO A 17 2.85 -1.88 10.97
C PRO A 17 3.03 -1.24 12.36
N ASN A 18 4.19 -0.63 12.61
CA ASN A 18 4.51 0.05 13.85
C ASN A 18 5.06 1.44 13.53
N THR A 19 4.35 2.48 13.96
CA THR A 19 4.73 3.89 13.75
C THR A 19 6.01 4.29 14.47
N GLY A 20 6.45 3.55 15.50
CA GLY A 20 7.75 3.75 16.15
C GLY A 20 8.96 3.44 15.25
N PHE A 21 8.77 2.65 14.19
CA PHE A 21 9.79 2.38 13.17
C PHE A 21 9.63 3.24 11.91
N PHE A 22 8.79 4.29 11.97
CA PHE A 22 8.55 5.17 10.84
C PHE A 22 9.79 6.03 10.56
N LEU A 23 10.34 5.88 9.35
CA LEU A 23 11.36 6.78 8.82
C LEU A 23 10.69 7.71 7.79
N GLY A 24 10.81 9.02 8.00
CA GLY A 24 10.33 10.06 7.09
C GLY A 24 11.14 10.12 5.79
N LEU A 25 11.03 9.11 4.94
CA LEU A 25 11.58 9.11 3.60
C LEU A 25 10.73 10.00 2.68
N ALA A 26 11.35 10.55 1.63
CA ALA A 26 10.71 11.45 0.66
C ALA A 26 9.29 11.00 0.23
N PRO A 27 9.04 9.75 -0.22
CA PRO A 27 7.71 9.37 -0.68
C PRO A 27 6.64 9.37 0.43
N HIS A 28 7.03 9.17 1.69
CA HIS A 28 6.10 9.23 2.82
C HIS A 28 5.83 10.67 3.26
N VAL A 29 6.87 11.51 3.27
CA VAL A 29 6.76 12.94 3.63
C VAL A 29 5.90 13.68 2.62
N GLU A 30 6.17 13.48 1.32
CA GLU A 30 5.37 14.06 0.24
C GLU A 30 3.90 13.63 0.34
N ALA A 31 3.64 12.34 0.60
CA ALA A 31 2.28 11.84 0.76
C ALA A 31 1.56 12.50 1.97
N LEU A 32 2.23 12.61 3.12
CA LEU A 32 1.68 13.31 4.29
C LEU A 32 1.39 14.78 4.00
N GLN A 33 2.29 15.48 3.29
CA GLN A 33 2.09 16.88 2.91
C GLN A 33 0.87 17.04 2.00
N VAL A 34 0.71 16.19 0.98
CA VAL A 34 -0.47 16.19 0.10
C VAL A 34 -1.75 15.97 0.92
N LEU A 35 -1.75 14.99 1.83
CA LEU A 35 -2.88 14.71 2.70
C LEU A 35 -3.20 15.90 3.61
N GLN A 36 -2.21 16.50 4.26
CA GLN A 36 -2.39 17.64 5.16
C GLN A 36 -2.95 18.86 4.42
N VAL A 37 -2.41 19.19 3.24
CA VAL A 37 -2.92 20.30 2.42
C VAL A 37 -4.36 20.04 2.03
N ALA A 38 -4.67 18.85 1.49
CA ALA A 38 -6.03 18.52 1.04
C ALA A 38 -7.07 18.52 2.16
N LEU A 39 -6.68 18.08 3.36
CA LEU A 39 -7.55 18.11 4.55
C LEU A 39 -7.79 19.54 5.05
N GLN A 40 -6.76 20.40 4.99
CA GLN A 40 -6.85 21.81 5.38
C GLN A 40 -7.71 22.63 4.40
N THR A 41 -7.64 22.32 3.10
CA THR A 41 -8.44 23.00 2.07
C THR A 41 -9.90 22.54 2.05
N GLY A 42 -10.26 21.49 2.80
CA GLY A 42 -11.65 21.03 2.92
C GLY A 42 -12.13 20.17 1.76
N GLU A 43 -11.22 19.51 1.05
CA GLU A 43 -11.53 18.77 -0.17
C GLU A 43 -12.29 17.48 0.11
N GLY A 44 -13.29 17.19 -0.73
CA GLY A 44 -14.23 16.10 -0.47
C GLY A 44 -13.63 14.70 -0.65
N PHE A 45 -12.66 14.51 -1.56
CA PHE A 45 -12.14 13.19 -1.88
C PHE A 45 -10.64 13.21 -2.20
N ILE A 46 -9.88 12.38 -1.49
CA ILE A 46 -8.42 12.29 -1.56
C ILE A 46 -8.02 10.83 -1.71
N LYS A 47 -7.09 10.54 -2.62
CA LYS A 47 -6.67 9.17 -2.92
C LYS A 47 -5.15 9.00 -2.77
N VAL A 48 -4.74 7.93 -2.09
CA VAL A 48 -3.35 7.49 -2.03
C VAL A 48 -3.26 6.05 -2.54
N THR A 49 -2.60 5.84 -3.68
CA THR A 49 -2.36 4.50 -4.23
C THR A 49 -0.91 4.08 -4.08
N GLY A 50 -0.65 2.78 -4.11
CA GLY A 50 0.72 2.26 -4.10
C GLY A 50 0.75 0.74 -4.06
N GLU A 51 1.86 0.15 -4.46
CA GLU A 51 2.03 -1.31 -4.48
C GLU A 51 1.80 -1.95 -3.10
N VAL A 52 1.52 -3.24 -3.07
CA VAL A 52 1.40 -3.99 -1.80
C VAL A 52 2.71 -3.88 -1.02
N GLY A 53 2.62 -3.49 0.25
CA GLY A 53 3.78 -3.41 1.14
C GLY A 53 4.63 -2.14 1.02
N THR A 54 4.19 -1.10 0.28
CA THR A 54 4.85 0.23 0.23
C THR A 54 4.70 1.05 1.50
N GLY A 55 3.84 0.64 2.44
CA GLY A 55 3.64 1.33 3.71
C GLY A 55 2.38 2.20 3.77
N LYS A 56 1.40 1.99 2.90
CA LYS A 56 0.08 2.68 2.93
C LYS A 56 -0.59 2.62 4.30
N THR A 57 -0.73 1.44 4.90
CA THR A 57 -1.30 1.29 6.25
C THR A 57 -0.46 1.99 7.33
N LEU A 58 0.87 2.02 7.18
CA LEU A 58 1.75 2.73 8.11
C LEU A 58 1.52 4.25 8.01
N LEU A 59 1.40 4.76 6.79
CA LEU A 59 1.09 6.15 6.47
C LEU A 59 -0.30 6.55 7.00
N CYS A 60 -1.30 5.69 6.81
CA CYS A 60 -2.66 5.84 7.34
C CYS A 60 -2.65 5.97 8.88
N ARG A 61 -1.97 5.05 9.59
CA ARG A 61 -1.79 5.14 11.06
C ARG A 61 -1.01 6.38 11.49
N LYS A 62 -0.02 6.79 10.71
CA LYS A 62 0.76 8.01 10.98
C LYS A 62 -0.13 9.24 10.88
N LEU A 63 -0.95 9.35 9.83
CA LEU A 63 -1.94 10.39 9.67
C LEU A 63 -2.92 10.41 10.85
N LEU A 64 -3.51 9.26 11.22
CA LEU A 64 -4.43 9.16 12.36
C LEU A 64 -3.85 9.72 13.65
N ASN A 65 -2.59 9.40 13.94
CA ASN A 65 -1.90 9.85 15.15
C ASN A 65 -1.52 11.34 15.12
N GLU A 66 -1.43 11.94 13.93
CA GLU A 66 -1.00 13.33 13.73
C GLU A 66 -2.16 14.26 13.34
N LEU A 67 -3.38 13.73 13.19
CA LEU A 67 -4.56 14.52 12.89
C LEU A 67 -4.79 15.55 14.01
N PRO A 68 -4.89 16.86 13.69
CA PRO A 68 -5.18 17.88 14.68
C PRO A 68 -6.53 17.65 15.37
N GLN A 69 -6.69 18.14 16.60
CA GLN A 69 -7.91 17.98 17.41
C GLN A 69 -9.19 18.49 16.74
N GLN A 70 -9.07 19.42 15.79
CA GLN A 70 -10.19 19.93 14.99
C GLN A 70 -10.74 18.90 13.99
N PHE A 71 -10.10 17.74 13.82
CA PHE A 71 -10.56 16.67 12.95
C PHE A 71 -11.19 15.53 13.75
N ARG A 72 -12.41 15.15 13.39
CA ARG A 72 -13.05 13.92 13.85
C ARG A 72 -12.86 12.85 12.77
N CYS A 73 -12.08 11.82 13.08
CA CYS A 73 -11.84 10.72 12.15
C CYS A 73 -12.81 9.56 12.39
N ALA A 74 -13.37 9.02 11.31
CA ALA A 74 -13.99 7.70 11.25
C ALA A 74 -13.04 6.77 10.47
N TRP A 75 -12.55 5.69 11.07
CA TRP A 75 -11.53 4.85 10.45
C TRP A 75 -12.05 3.45 10.12
N LEU A 76 -12.01 3.10 8.83
CA LEU A 76 -12.45 1.81 8.31
C LEU A 76 -11.27 1.06 7.68
N PRO A 77 -10.61 0.15 8.42
CA PRO A 77 -9.41 -0.55 7.93
C PRO A 77 -9.67 -1.61 6.87
N ASN A 78 -10.87 -2.23 6.85
CA ASN A 78 -11.20 -3.33 5.95
C ASN A 78 -12.59 -3.11 5.33
N PRO A 79 -12.70 -2.32 4.26
CA PRO A 79 -13.99 -1.86 3.74
C PRO A 79 -14.61 -2.84 2.74
N TYR A 80 -14.54 -4.16 2.98
CA TYR A 80 -15.33 -5.13 2.22
C TYR A 80 -16.77 -5.12 2.74
N LEU A 81 -17.48 -4.03 2.44
CA LEU A 81 -18.79 -3.71 3.00
C LEU A 81 -19.74 -3.37 1.86
N THR A 82 -20.95 -3.91 1.90
CA THR A 82 -22.07 -3.46 1.07
C THR A 82 -22.43 -2.00 1.39
N PRO A 83 -23.22 -1.30 0.56
CA PRO A 83 -23.62 0.08 0.85
C PRO A 83 -24.32 0.25 2.20
N ALA A 84 -25.10 -0.75 2.63
CA ALA A 84 -25.79 -0.74 3.92
C ALA A 84 -24.82 -0.90 5.09
N GLU A 85 -23.91 -1.86 5.00
CA GLU A 85 -22.88 -2.09 6.02
C GLU A 85 -21.89 -0.94 6.11
N LEU A 86 -21.55 -0.31 4.98
CA LEU A 86 -20.70 0.88 4.94
C LEU A 86 -21.33 2.04 5.71
N ARG A 87 -22.62 2.32 5.47
CA ARG A 87 -23.35 3.37 6.22
C ARG A 87 -23.41 3.05 7.70
N LEU A 88 -23.65 1.78 8.06
CA LEU A 88 -23.68 1.34 9.45
C LEU A 88 -22.32 1.56 10.13
N ALA A 89 -21.23 1.11 9.50
CA ALA A 89 -19.88 1.27 10.02
C ALA A 89 -19.48 2.75 10.18
N ILE A 90 -19.86 3.61 9.23
CA ILE A 90 -19.67 5.06 9.36
C ILE A 90 -20.45 5.62 10.55
N ALA A 91 -21.71 5.20 10.73
CA ALA A 91 -22.53 5.68 11.83
C ALA A 91 -21.97 5.29 13.21
N GLU A 92 -21.49 4.05 13.34
CA GLU A 92 -20.82 3.57 14.56
C GLU A 92 -19.57 4.38 14.89
N GLU A 93 -18.69 4.62 13.90
CA GLU A 93 -17.48 5.45 14.07
C GLU A 93 -17.79 6.91 14.42
N LEU A 94 -18.91 7.44 13.93
CA LEU A 94 -19.42 8.77 14.28
C LEU A 94 -20.13 8.83 15.64
N GLY A 95 -20.28 7.69 16.33
CA GLY A 95 -20.89 7.59 17.65
C GLY A 95 -22.42 7.61 17.65
N ILE A 96 -23.05 7.23 16.54
CA ILE A 96 -24.52 7.16 16.42
C ILE A 96 -24.99 5.80 16.96
N ALA A 97 -25.96 5.83 17.89
CA ALA A 97 -26.61 4.61 18.37
C ALA A 97 -27.52 4.01 17.28
N VAL A 98 -27.25 2.75 16.91
CA VAL A 98 -27.87 2.07 15.75
C VAL A 98 -28.92 1.01 16.14
N ASN A 99 -29.27 0.90 17.42
CA ASN A 99 -30.07 -0.21 17.97
C ASN A 99 -31.52 -0.30 17.48
N ASP A 100 -32.12 0.80 16.96
CA ASP A 100 -33.54 0.88 16.58
C ASP A 100 -33.77 1.41 15.15
N ILE A 101 -32.78 1.25 14.27
CA ILE A 101 -32.86 1.76 12.91
C ILE A 101 -33.74 0.84 12.06
N LYS A 102 -34.86 1.36 11.57
CA LYS A 102 -35.87 0.60 10.83
C LYS A 102 -35.57 0.51 9.33
N ASP A 103 -34.89 1.51 8.77
CA ASP A 103 -34.54 1.56 7.36
C ASP A 103 -33.26 2.38 7.07
N GLN A 104 -32.77 2.25 5.83
CA GLN A 104 -31.53 2.90 5.36
C GLN A 104 -31.66 4.43 5.20
N GLN A 105 -32.88 4.94 5.02
CA GLN A 105 -33.14 6.36 4.86
C GLN A 105 -33.02 7.07 6.22
N GLN A 106 -33.56 6.45 7.27
CA GLN A 106 -33.41 6.90 8.65
C GLN A 106 -31.94 6.95 9.05
N LEU A 107 -31.16 5.90 8.76
CA LEU A 107 -29.72 5.87 9.00
C LEU A 107 -28.98 7.01 8.29
N SER A 108 -29.29 7.23 7.02
CA SER A 108 -28.67 8.32 6.23
C SER A 108 -29.00 9.70 6.81
N GLY A 109 -30.24 9.89 7.27
CA GLY A 109 -30.66 11.12 7.96
C GLY A 109 -29.91 11.34 9.28
N LEU A 110 -29.72 10.29 10.07
CA LEU A 110 -28.95 10.35 11.32
C LEU A 110 -27.48 10.69 11.07
N ILE A 111 -26.86 10.08 10.06
CA ILE A 111 -25.48 10.40 9.64
C ILE A 111 -25.40 11.88 9.25
N GLN A 112 -26.32 12.36 8.42
CA GLN A 112 -26.34 13.77 8.00
C GLN A 112 -26.49 14.73 9.20
N GLN A 113 -27.40 14.44 10.12
CA GLN A 113 -27.60 15.25 11.33
C GLN A 113 -26.35 15.28 12.20
N GLN A 114 -25.70 14.13 12.39
CA GLN A 114 -24.47 14.03 13.17
C GLN A 114 -23.31 14.79 12.51
N LEU A 115 -23.15 14.70 11.18
CA LEU A 115 -22.16 15.45 10.44
C LEU A 115 -22.39 16.97 10.58
N LEU A 116 -23.65 17.43 10.47
CA LEU A 116 -24.00 18.84 10.69
C LEU A 116 -23.68 19.29 12.13
N ALA A 117 -24.01 18.47 13.13
CA ALA A 117 -23.76 18.78 14.54
C ALA A 117 -22.26 18.90 14.85
N LEU A 118 -21.44 17.95 14.39
CA LEU A 118 -19.98 18.00 14.52
C LEU A 118 -19.40 19.21 13.79
N SER A 119 -19.91 19.48 12.58
CA SER A 119 -19.49 20.62 11.79
C SER A 119 -19.81 21.95 12.48
N ALA A 120 -20.99 22.07 13.11
CA ALA A 120 -21.39 23.26 13.88
C ALA A 120 -20.52 23.50 15.13
N GLN A 121 -19.86 22.46 15.65
CA GLN A 121 -18.84 22.57 16.70
C GLN A 121 -17.46 23.02 16.17
N GLY A 122 -17.34 23.28 14.86
CA GLY A 122 -16.08 23.64 14.22
C GLY A 122 -15.19 22.45 13.85
N LEU A 123 -15.71 21.21 13.96
CA LEU A 123 -14.96 20.01 13.61
C LEU A 123 -15.04 19.69 12.12
N ASN A 124 -13.93 19.23 11.55
CA ASN A 124 -13.86 18.66 10.21
C ASN A 124 -13.94 17.13 10.30
N ILE A 125 -14.86 16.52 9.56
CA ILE A 125 -15.06 15.08 9.61
C ILE A 125 -14.28 14.42 8.47
N VAL A 126 -13.45 13.43 8.81
CA VAL A 126 -12.63 12.68 7.86
C VAL A 126 -12.99 11.20 7.94
N LEU A 127 -13.40 10.62 6.81
CA LEU A 127 -13.53 9.18 6.65
C LEU A 127 -12.24 8.63 6.05
N LEU A 128 -11.57 7.76 6.80
CA LEU A 128 -10.31 7.14 6.41
C LEU A 128 -10.53 5.67 6.06
N LEU A 129 -10.34 5.30 4.80
CA LEU A 129 -10.52 3.95 4.30
C LEU A 129 -9.17 3.36 3.89
N ASP A 130 -8.76 2.24 4.48
CA ASP A 130 -7.61 1.45 3.98
C ASP A 130 -8.10 0.33 3.06
N GLU A 131 -7.23 -0.19 2.19
CA GLU A 131 -7.56 -1.27 1.25
C GLU A 131 -8.83 -1.02 0.39
N ALA A 132 -9.06 0.23 -0.04
CA ALA A 132 -10.26 0.67 -0.75
C ALA A 132 -10.53 -0.06 -2.08
N GLN A 133 -9.54 -0.75 -2.67
CA GLN A 133 -9.78 -1.62 -3.82
C GLN A 133 -10.70 -2.80 -3.50
N ALA A 134 -10.87 -3.16 -2.22
CA ALA A 134 -11.77 -4.22 -1.76
C ALA A 134 -13.24 -3.78 -1.69
N LEU A 135 -13.55 -2.48 -1.76
CA LEU A 135 -14.94 -2.01 -1.76
C LEU A 135 -15.71 -2.53 -2.98
N PRO A 136 -16.96 -2.98 -2.84
CA PRO A 136 -17.86 -3.20 -3.98
C PRO A 136 -18.12 -1.91 -4.79
N ASP A 137 -18.50 -2.06 -6.06
CA ASP A 137 -18.73 -0.93 -6.97
C ASP A 137 -19.86 -0.01 -6.45
N GLU A 138 -20.93 -0.63 -5.95
CA GLU A 138 -22.07 0.06 -5.37
C GLU A 138 -21.69 0.83 -4.09
N SER A 139 -20.70 0.34 -3.35
CA SER A 139 -20.22 0.99 -2.13
C SER A 139 -19.32 2.19 -2.44
N LEU A 140 -18.53 2.14 -3.52
CA LEU A 140 -17.82 3.32 -4.02
C LEU A 140 -18.81 4.41 -4.47
N GLU A 141 -19.92 4.01 -5.10
CA GLU A 141 -20.98 4.95 -5.48
C GLU A 141 -21.72 5.51 -4.25
N ALA A 142 -21.95 4.69 -3.22
CA ALA A 142 -22.48 5.17 -1.94
C ALA A 142 -21.55 6.18 -1.26
N LEU A 143 -20.22 5.97 -1.30
CA LEU A 143 -19.24 6.97 -0.84
C LEU A 143 -19.33 8.27 -1.64
N ARG A 144 -19.44 8.18 -2.97
CA ARG A 144 -19.64 9.36 -3.83
C ARG A 144 -20.85 10.18 -3.36
N LEU A 145 -21.96 9.51 -3.07
CA LEU A 145 -23.19 10.15 -2.59
C LEU A 145 -23.02 10.78 -1.20
N LEU A 146 -22.32 10.13 -0.27
CA LEU A 146 -22.05 10.67 1.06
C LEU A 146 -21.20 11.95 1.02
N THR A 147 -20.27 12.06 0.07
CA THR A 147 -19.47 13.29 -0.13
C THR A 147 -20.25 14.46 -0.74
N ASN A 148 -21.50 14.25 -1.17
CA ASN A 148 -22.41 15.36 -1.54
C ASN A 148 -22.91 16.15 -0.34
N LEU A 149 -22.79 15.60 0.87
CA LEU A 149 -23.26 16.28 2.07
C LEU A 149 -22.38 17.51 2.31
N GLU A 150 -22.95 18.67 2.07
CA GLU A 150 -22.30 19.97 2.18
C GLU A 150 -23.29 21.03 2.66
N THR A 151 -22.73 22.09 3.24
CA THR A 151 -23.42 23.36 3.46
C THR A 151 -23.08 24.30 2.31
N GLU A 152 -23.73 25.45 2.20
CA GLU A 152 -23.43 26.45 1.17
C GLU A 152 -21.95 26.88 1.13
N SER A 153 -21.23 26.74 2.25
CA SER A 153 -19.85 27.20 2.39
C SER A 153 -18.80 26.10 2.59
N ARG A 154 -19.18 24.85 2.84
CA ARG A 154 -18.19 23.76 3.12
C ARG A 154 -18.75 22.35 2.99
N LYS A 155 -17.88 21.40 2.66
CA LYS A 155 -18.12 19.95 2.74
C LYS A 155 -18.29 19.51 4.20
N LEU A 156 -19.23 18.59 4.43
CA LEU A 156 -19.47 17.99 5.75
C LEU A 156 -18.65 16.72 5.99
N LEU A 157 -18.17 16.08 4.92
CA LEU A 157 -17.37 14.86 4.99
C LEU A 157 -16.25 14.90 3.96
N GLN A 158 -15.02 14.70 4.43
CA GLN A 158 -13.86 14.50 3.59
C GLN A 158 -13.50 13.01 3.59
N VAL A 159 -13.21 12.43 2.42
CA VAL A 159 -12.90 11.00 2.30
C VAL A 159 -11.46 10.84 1.84
N VAL A 160 -10.67 10.10 2.62
CA VAL A 160 -9.30 9.71 2.28
C VAL A 160 -9.28 8.20 2.05
N ILE A 161 -9.01 7.78 0.82
CA ILE A 161 -8.89 6.37 0.46
C ILE A 161 -7.44 5.97 0.21
N PHE A 162 -7.01 4.89 0.85
CA PHE A 162 -5.77 4.18 0.53
C PHE A 162 -6.11 2.93 -0.27
N GLY A 163 -5.39 2.71 -1.37
CA GLY A 163 -5.65 1.55 -2.21
C GLY A 163 -4.43 1.05 -2.98
N GLN A 164 -4.61 -0.08 -3.64
CA GLN A 164 -3.63 -0.65 -4.55
C GLN A 164 -3.81 -0.07 -5.98
N PRO A 165 -2.84 -0.22 -6.90
CA PRO A 165 -2.95 0.32 -8.27
C PRO A 165 -4.18 -0.16 -9.05
N GLU A 166 -4.74 -1.30 -8.70
CA GLU A 166 -5.99 -1.85 -9.23
C GLU A 166 -7.16 -0.87 -9.05
N LEU A 167 -7.15 -0.10 -7.96
CA LEU A 167 -8.13 0.97 -7.73
C LEU A 167 -8.01 2.08 -8.78
N ASP A 168 -6.80 2.44 -9.22
CA ASP A 168 -6.61 3.43 -10.28
C ASP A 168 -7.19 2.94 -11.60
N SER A 169 -6.92 1.68 -11.94
CA SER A 169 -7.47 1.02 -13.14
C SER A 169 -9.00 0.95 -13.09
N ARG A 170 -9.57 0.65 -11.92
CA ARG A 170 -11.02 0.59 -11.70
C ARG A 170 -11.68 1.96 -11.81
N LEU A 171 -11.16 2.97 -11.11
CA LEU A 171 -11.66 4.34 -11.18
C LEU A 171 -11.50 4.98 -12.57
N ALA A 172 -10.65 4.42 -13.44
CA ALA A 172 -10.50 4.88 -14.82
C ALA A 172 -11.67 4.48 -15.73
N GLN A 173 -12.48 3.50 -15.33
CA GLN A 173 -13.64 3.02 -16.08
C GLN A 173 -14.74 4.10 -16.16
N GLN A 174 -15.57 4.04 -17.21
CA GLN A 174 -16.56 5.09 -17.50
C GLN A 174 -17.63 5.23 -16.40
N GLU A 175 -18.04 4.13 -15.78
CA GLU A 175 -19.02 4.11 -14.69
C GLU A 175 -18.55 4.91 -13.47
N PHE A 176 -17.24 4.94 -13.19
CA PHE A 176 -16.64 5.71 -12.09
C PHE A 176 -16.26 7.14 -12.46
N ARG A 177 -16.58 7.62 -13.66
CA ARG A 177 -16.19 8.97 -14.12
C ARG A 177 -16.57 10.05 -13.10
N GLN A 178 -17.78 9.99 -12.54
CA GLN A 178 -18.28 10.98 -11.59
C GLN A 178 -17.52 10.98 -10.27
N LEU A 179 -17.20 9.79 -9.74
CA LEU A 179 -16.37 9.66 -8.55
C LEU A 179 -14.95 10.14 -8.81
N ARG A 180 -14.35 9.74 -9.94
CA ARG A 180 -12.99 10.15 -10.32
C ARG A 180 -12.85 11.67 -10.42
N GLN A 181 -13.85 12.37 -10.95
CA GLN A 181 -13.86 13.84 -11.04
C GLN A 181 -13.89 14.54 -9.68
N ARG A 182 -14.28 13.84 -8.60
CA ARG A 182 -14.28 14.38 -7.23
C ARG A 182 -12.97 14.15 -6.49
N ILE A 183 -12.07 13.34 -7.04
CA ILE A 183 -10.76 13.11 -6.45
C ILE A 183 -9.88 14.31 -6.80
N THR A 184 -9.92 15.34 -5.95
CA THR A 184 -9.16 16.58 -6.17
C THR A 184 -7.67 16.35 -5.95
N PHE A 185 -7.32 15.52 -4.97
CA PHE A 185 -5.94 15.20 -4.63
C PHE A 185 -5.66 13.71 -4.78
N SER A 186 -4.55 13.40 -5.45
CA SER A 186 -4.09 12.03 -5.67
C SER A 186 -2.58 11.95 -5.50
N TYR A 187 -2.10 10.98 -4.72
CA TYR A 187 -0.66 10.70 -4.58
C TYR A 187 -0.39 9.21 -4.81
N ARG A 188 0.67 8.89 -5.56
CA ARG A 188 1.12 7.50 -5.75
C ARG A 188 2.35 7.25 -4.90
N LEU A 189 2.18 6.47 -3.84
CA LEU A 189 3.24 6.03 -2.97
C LEU A 189 4.16 5.04 -3.70
N ARG A 190 5.30 5.54 -4.17
CA ARG A 190 6.30 4.76 -4.89
C ARG A 190 7.11 3.85 -3.94
N PRO A 191 7.71 2.76 -4.47
CA PRO A 191 8.74 2.00 -3.76
C PRO A 191 9.97 2.86 -3.42
N LEU A 192 10.78 2.36 -2.50
CA LEU A 192 12.02 3.00 -2.06
C LEU A 192 13.12 2.88 -3.11
N THR A 193 13.95 3.92 -3.23
CA THR A 193 15.19 3.86 -3.99
C THR A 193 16.25 3.02 -3.26
N ARG A 194 17.35 2.69 -3.94
CA ARG A 194 18.44 1.90 -3.34
C ARG A 194 19.06 2.58 -2.12
N ASP A 195 19.23 3.89 -2.18
CA ASP A 195 19.81 4.67 -1.08
C ASP A 195 18.82 4.82 0.07
N GLU A 196 17.52 4.98 -0.24
CA GLU A 196 16.45 4.96 0.76
C GLU A 196 16.34 3.61 1.47
N VAL A 197 16.54 2.49 0.78
CA VAL A 197 16.59 1.15 1.41
C VAL A 197 17.77 1.04 2.38
N TYR A 198 18.94 1.57 2.03
CA TYR A 198 20.08 1.58 2.95
C TYR A 198 19.79 2.39 4.22
N ALA A 199 19.22 3.59 4.06
CA ALA A 199 18.79 4.42 5.19
C ALA A 199 17.71 3.72 6.03
N TYR A 200 16.74 3.08 5.39
CA TYR A 200 15.65 2.33 6.02
C TYR A 200 16.16 1.18 6.90
N LEU A 201 17.06 0.33 6.37
CA LEU A 201 17.64 -0.79 7.11
C LEU A 201 18.40 -0.30 8.35
N ARG A 202 19.23 0.74 8.19
CA ARG A 202 19.98 1.34 9.31
C ARG A 202 19.06 1.93 10.37
N HIS A 203 18.03 2.67 9.96
CA HIS A 203 17.07 3.25 10.88
C HIS A 203 16.35 2.16 11.70
N ARG A 204 15.82 1.11 11.04
CA ARG A 204 15.10 0.06 11.76
C ARG A 204 16.00 -0.71 12.73
N LEU A 205 17.27 -0.94 12.38
CA LEU A 205 18.25 -1.53 13.30
C LEU A 205 18.51 -0.62 14.50
N ALA A 206 18.70 0.68 14.27
CA ALA A 206 18.92 1.65 15.35
C ALA A 206 17.71 1.73 16.31
N VAL A 207 16.49 1.80 15.77
CA VAL A 207 15.25 1.80 16.58
C VAL A 207 15.09 0.50 17.37
N ALA A 208 15.55 -0.64 16.82
CA ALA A 208 15.58 -1.91 17.52
C ALA A 208 16.65 -2.00 18.63
N GLY A 209 17.47 -0.96 18.82
CA GLY A 209 18.52 -0.89 19.83
C GLY A 209 19.86 -1.44 19.39
N TYR A 210 20.08 -1.70 18.09
CA TYR A 210 21.36 -2.17 17.59
C TYR A 210 22.44 -1.06 17.64
N GLN A 211 23.55 -1.32 18.33
CA GLN A 211 24.65 -0.36 18.53
C GLN A 211 25.99 -0.79 17.90
N GLY A 212 26.01 -1.94 17.20
CA GLY A 212 27.23 -2.48 16.59
C GLY A 212 27.60 -1.86 15.24
N PRO A 213 28.65 -2.38 14.58
CA PRO A 213 29.03 -1.98 13.22
C PRO A 213 27.92 -2.29 12.21
N ALA A 214 27.94 -1.65 11.04
CA ALA A 214 26.86 -1.82 10.06
C ALA A 214 26.64 -3.31 9.68
N LEU A 215 25.52 -3.90 10.13
CA LEU A 215 25.16 -5.29 9.81
C LEU A 215 25.00 -5.52 8.31
N PHE A 216 24.42 -4.54 7.62
CA PHE A 216 24.29 -4.55 6.16
C PHE A 216 25.21 -3.48 5.59
N SER A 217 26.14 -3.88 4.73
CA SER A 217 26.94 -2.93 3.95
C SER A 217 26.08 -2.17 2.94
N ALA A 218 26.61 -1.08 2.38
CA ALA A 218 25.93 -0.36 1.30
C ALA A 218 25.73 -1.26 0.05
N ALA A 219 26.69 -2.14 -0.25
CA ALA A 219 26.59 -3.09 -1.36
C ALA A 219 25.50 -4.15 -1.11
N ASP A 220 25.45 -4.70 0.10
CA ASP A 220 24.43 -5.65 0.53
C ASP A 220 23.02 -5.05 0.50
N SER A 221 22.89 -3.80 0.94
CA SER A 221 21.63 -3.06 0.92
C SER A 221 21.14 -2.82 -0.51
N LYS A 222 22.05 -2.60 -1.48
CA LYS A 222 21.71 -2.54 -2.91
C LYS A 222 21.18 -3.86 -3.43
N HIS A 223 21.77 -5.01 -3.05
CA HIS A 223 21.24 -6.32 -3.43
C HIS A 223 19.83 -6.56 -2.87
N ILE A 224 19.60 -6.20 -1.61
CA ILE A 224 18.27 -6.26 -0.99
C ILE A 224 17.29 -5.35 -1.74
N ALA A 225 17.67 -4.10 -2.03
CA ALA A 225 16.82 -3.14 -2.72
C ALA A 225 16.38 -3.64 -4.10
N VAL A 226 17.31 -4.22 -4.88
CA VAL A 226 17.01 -4.78 -6.20
C VAL A 226 16.06 -5.97 -6.09
N ALA A 227 16.34 -6.93 -5.21
CA ALA A 227 15.51 -8.13 -5.04
C ALA A 227 14.12 -7.80 -4.48
N ALA A 228 14.03 -6.82 -3.57
CA ALA A 228 12.77 -6.34 -3.01
C ALA A 228 12.02 -5.37 -3.94
N ARG A 229 12.60 -4.95 -5.08
CA ARG A 229 12.07 -3.89 -5.94
C ARG A 229 11.76 -2.59 -5.18
N GLY A 230 12.52 -2.31 -4.12
CA GLY A 230 12.28 -1.18 -3.22
C GLY A 230 11.05 -1.31 -2.31
N ILE A 231 10.33 -2.43 -2.31
CA ILE A 231 9.12 -2.61 -1.49
C ILE A 231 9.52 -2.87 -0.03
N PRO A 232 9.19 -1.98 0.93
CA PRO A 232 9.54 -2.12 2.35
C PRO A 232 9.19 -3.48 2.97
N ARG A 233 8.00 -4.04 2.66
CA ARG A 233 7.62 -5.38 3.14
C ARG A 233 8.61 -6.46 2.71
N LEU A 234 9.03 -6.46 1.45
CA LEU A 234 10.03 -7.41 0.94
C LEU A 234 11.42 -7.13 1.51
N VAL A 235 11.81 -5.86 1.66
CA VAL A 235 13.05 -5.47 2.33
C VAL A 235 13.09 -6.07 3.75
N ASN A 236 12.00 -5.96 4.51
CA ASN A 236 11.90 -6.54 5.84
C ASN A 236 12.05 -8.06 5.85
N ILE A 237 11.37 -8.76 4.94
CA ILE A 237 11.45 -10.22 4.81
C ILE A 237 12.89 -10.65 4.50
N LEU A 238 13.52 -10.02 3.51
CA LEU A 238 14.89 -10.36 3.10
C LEU A 238 15.90 -10.06 4.21
N ALA A 239 15.80 -8.90 4.87
CA ALA A 239 16.69 -8.53 5.96
C ALA A 239 16.51 -9.46 7.17
N HIS A 240 15.27 -9.80 7.52
CA HIS A 240 14.96 -10.74 8.59
C HIS A 240 15.56 -12.14 8.32
N LYS A 241 15.35 -12.68 7.13
CA LYS A 241 15.92 -13.98 6.72
C LYS A 241 17.44 -13.96 6.67
N ALA A 242 18.05 -12.87 6.19
CA ALA A 242 19.50 -12.73 6.18
C ALA A 242 20.10 -12.71 7.60
N LEU A 243 19.42 -12.06 8.57
CA LEU A 243 19.82 -12.12 9.98
C LEU A 243 19.68 -13.52 10.57
N LEU A 244 18.62 -14.25 10.23
CA LEU A 244 18.43 -15.63 10.68
C LEU A 244 19.51 -16.58 10.15
N LEU A 245 19.87 -16.47 8.86
CA LEU A 245 20.96 -17.26 8.27
C LEU A 245 22.31 -16.94 8.91
N CYS A 246 22.62 -15.66 9.11
CA CYS A 246 23.83 -15.21 9.79
C CYS A 246 23.92 -15.79 11.22
N PHE A 247 22.80 -15.72 11.96
CA PHE A 247 22.67 -16.27 13.30
C PHE A 247 22.82 -17.80 13.32
N GLY A 248 22.22 -18.51 12.36
CA GLY A 248 22.34 -19.97 12.23
C GLY A 248 23.78 -20.44 12.00
N GLU A 249 24.63 -19.61 11.41
CA GLU A 249 26.07 -19.85 11.24
C GLU A 249 26.92 -19.38 12.44
N GLY A 250 26.31 -18.83 13.50
CA GLY A 250 27.01 -18.27 14.66
C GLY A 250 27.82 -17.00 14.36
N LYS A 251 27.57 -16.33 13.23
CA LYS A 251 28.34 -15.16 12.79
C LYS A 251 27.71 -13.85 13.27
N GLN A 252 28.55 -12.82 13.44
CA GLN A 252 28.13 -11.48 13.89
C GLN A 252 27.96 -10.46 12.76
N GLN A 253 28.40 -10.78 11.54
CA GLN A 253 28.35 -9.90 10.37
C GLN A 253 27.56 -10.56 9.24
N VAL A 254 26.53 -9.87 8.73
CA VAL A 254 25.82 -10.34 7.54
C VAL A 254 26.72 -10.19 6.33
N LYS A 255 26.84 -11.26 5.55
CA LYS A 255 27.58 -11.29 4.28
C LYS A 255 26.61 -11.47 3.13
N THR A 256 27.05 -11.13 1.93
CA THR A 256 26.28 -11.31 0.68
C THR A 256 25.75 -12.75 0.49
N ALA A 257 26.43 -13.78 1.01
CA ALA A 257 25.95 -15.15 0.98
C ALA A 257 24.61 -15.35 1.70
N HIS A 258 24.43 -14.75 2.88
CA HIS A 258 23.18 -14.81 3.64
C HIS A 258 22.05 -14.10 2.89
N ILE A 259 22.35 -13.00 2.19
CA ILE A 259 21.36 -12.26 1.40
C ILE A 259 20.93 -13.07 0.18
N LYS A 260 21.87 -13.69 -0.54
CA LYS A 260 21.56 -14.61 -1.64
C LYS A 260 20.70 -15.79 -1.16
N GLY A 261 21.00 -16.33 0.02
CA GLY A 261 20.18 -17.35 0.67
C GLY A 261 18.76 -16.85 0.95
N ALA A 262 18.61 -15.68 1.56
CA ALA A 262 17.32 -15.05 1.84
C ALA A 262 16.49 -14.76 0.57
N ILE A 263 17.13 -14.32 -0.51
CA ILE A 263 16.49 -14.09 -1.81
C ILE A 263 16.02 -15.41 -2.42
N LYS A 264 16.87 -16.45 -2.41
CA LYS A 264 16.51 -17.78 -2.94
C LYS A 264 15.31 -18.37 -2.21
N ASP A 265 15.25 -18.17 -0.89
CA ASP A 265 14.19 -18.65 -0.02
C ASP A 265 12.90 -17.79 -0.08
N THR A 266 12.90 -16.68 -0.84
CA THR A 266 11.75 -15.76 -0.93
C THR A 266 11.24 -15.73 -2.36
N GLU A 267 10.14 -16.45 -2.62
CA GLU A 267 9.56 -16.61 -3.97
C GLU A 267 9.27 -15.26 -4.66
N ASP A 268 8.71 -14.30 -3.93
CA ASP A 268 8.37 -12.98 -4.48
C ASP A 268 9.61 -12.12 -4.77
N ALA A 269 10.76 -12.42 -4.16
CA ALA A 269 12.04 -11.75 -4.44
C ALA A 269 12.85 -12.47 -5.53
N SER A 270 12.64 -13.77 -5.72
CA SER A 270 13.35 -14.59 -6.72
C SER A 270 12.71 -14.50 -8.12
N ARG A 271 11.45 -14.06 -8.22
CA ARG A 271 10.76 -13.82 -9.50
C ARG A 271 11.14 -12.48 -10.14
N THR A 272 12.42 -12.34 -10.50
CA THR A 272 12.85 -11.50 -11.63
C THR A 272 13.31 -12.40 -12.78
N SER A 273 12.39 -13.18 -13.36
CA SER A 273 12.65 -13.90 -14.62
C SER A 273 11.34 -14.43 -15.25
N ASN A 274 10.40 -13.54 -15.59
CA ASN A 274 9.35 -13.87 -16.56
C ASN A 274 9.85 -13.81 -18.03
N TRP A 275 11.17 -13.76 -18.26
CA TRP A 275 11.77 -13.80 -19.61
C TRP A 275 12.14 -15.22 -20.09
N ARG A 276 12.04 -16.27 -19.25
CA ARG A 276 12.50 -17.63 -19.62
C ARG A 276 11.41 -18.62 -20.02
N TRP A 277 10.14 -18.17 -20.14
CA TRP A 277 9.02 -19.03 -20.58
C TRP A 277 8.51 -18.75 -22.01
N LEU A 278 9.13 -17.83 -22.75
CA LEU A 278 8.85 -17.60 -24.19
C LEU A 278 9.90 -18.22 -25.14
N TRP A 279 10.82 -19.05 -24.64
CA TRP A 279 11.88 -19.69 -25.43
C TRP A 279 11.77 -21.23 -25.48
N PRO A 280 10.57 -21.79 -25.73
CA PRO A 280 10.54 -22.96 -26.62
C PRO A 280 9.68 -22.76 -27.88
N THR A 281 8.88 -21.69 -27.98
CA THR A 281 8.00 -21.50 -29.16
C THR A 281 8.74 -20.96 -30.39
N LEU A 282 9.85 -20.24 -30.22
CA LEU A 282 10.68 -19.76 -31.35
C LEU A 282 11.63 -20.82 -31.93
N ALA A 283 12.01 -21.85 -31.16
CA ALA A 283 12.83 -22.96 -31.66
C ALA A 283 12.00 -23.97 -32.48
N LEU A 284 10.69 -24.06 -32.24
CA LEU A 284 9.78 -24.95 -32.98
C LEU A 284 9.23 -24.33 -34.28
N LEU A 285 9.27 -23.00 -34.43
CA LEU A 285 8.88 -22.32 -35.68
C LEU A 285 10.01 -22.26 -36.72
N LEU A 286 11.29 -22.35 -36.30
CA LEU A 286 12.41 -22.39 -37.23
C LEU A 286 12.64 -23.79 -37.83
N THR A 287 12.21 -24.86 -37.16
CA THR A 287 12.27 -26.22 -37.72
C THR A 287 11.11 -26.52 -38.67
N SER A 288 9.92 -25.94 -38.49
CA SER A 288 8.78 -26.17 -39.40
C SER A 288 8.90 -25.42 -40.73
N VAL A 289 9.50 -24.23 -40.75
CA VAL A 289 9.77 -23.48 -41.99
C VAL A 289 10.88 -24.13 -42.82
N GLY A 290 11.92 -24.69 -42.19
CA GLY A 290 13.00 -25.41 -42.89
C GLY A 290 12.53 -26.69 -43.60
N VAL A 291 11.59 -27.44 -42.99
CA VAL A 291 11.05 -28.67 -43.60
C VAL A 291 10.10 -28.37 -44.75
N SER A 292 9.36 -27.25 -44.69
CA SER A 292 8.40 -26.88 -45.74
C SER A 292 9.09 -26.39 -47.02
N VAL A 293 10.20 -25.65 -46.90
CA VAL A 293 11.00 -25.20 -48.06
C VAL A 293 11.75 -26.36 -48.71
N GLY A 294 12.24 -27.34 -47.94
CA GLY A 294 12.89 -28.54 -48.47
C GLY A 294 11.96 -29.46 -49.26
N VAL A 295 10.69 -29.58 -48.87
CA VAL A 295 9.69 -30.41 -49.57
C VAL A 295 9.19 -29.75 -50.86
N TYR A 296 9.09 -28.42 -50.91
CA TYR A 296 8.70 -27.71 -52.13
C TYR A 296 9.82 -27.70 -53.19
N ALA A 297 11.09 -27.62 -52.78
CA ALA A 297 12.23 -27.68 -53.71
C ALA A 297 12.40 -29.06 -54.37
N MET A 298 12.03 -30.16 -53.70
CA MET A 298 12.12 -31.51 -54.27
C MET A 298 10.96 -31.87 -55.24
N LYS A 299 9.82 -31.17 -55.18
CA LYS A 299 8.70 -31.40 -56.10
C LYS A 299 8.74 -30.58 -57.40
N GLY A 300 9.65 -29.61 -57.52
CA GLY A 300 9.82 -28.77 -58.71
C GLY A 300 10.88 -29.25 -59.71
N VAL A 301 11.47 -30.44 -59.51
CA VAL A 301 12.57 -30.97 -60.35
C VAL A 301 12.12 -32.14 -61.24
N TRP A 302 10.83 -32.50 -61.24
CA TRP A 302 10.28 -33.59 -62.06
C TRP A 302 8.96 -33.20 -62.76
N LEU A 303 8.97 -32.07 -63.46
CA LEU A 303 8.04 -31.68 -64.53
C LEU A 303 8.75 -30.66 -65.43
#